data_AF-A0A0C2WH34-F1
#
_entry.id   AF-A0A0C2WH34-F1
#
_cell.length_a   1.000
_cell.length_b   1.000
_cell.length_c   1.000
_cell.angle_alpha   90.00
_cell.angle_beta   90.00
_cell.angle_gamma   90.00
#
_symmetry.space_group_name_H-M   'P 1'
#
loop_
_entity.id
_entity.type
_entity.pdbx_description
1 polymer ?
#
loop_
_entity_poly.entity_id
_entity_poly.type
_entity_poly.pdbx_seq_one_letter_code
_entity_poly.pdbx_strand_id
1 'polypeptide(L)'
;KYYQDPDACDLSELMVVENIVSGRKDIVTLFWENKLGVDVEDHYRIILFEGSESLSSGAPLKSHLTLIDGPYRPSDRFLRLHFSRCLAVSVCRGDVMEDYKEQEIENFM
;
A
#
# COMPACT_ATOMS: atom_id res chain seq x y z
N LYS A 1 27.10 -10.38 -5.81
CA LYS A 1 26.48 -11.28 -6.81
C LYS A 1 25.05 -11.47 -6.33
N TYR A 2 24.01 -10.81 -6.83
CA TYR A 2 23.64 -10.54 -8.23
C TYR A 2 23.11 -9.09 -8.34
N TYR A 3 23.63 -8.31 -9.30
CA TYR A 3 22.81 -7.24 -9.89
C TYR A 3 22.00 -7.95 -10.97
N GLN A 4 20.79 -8.39 -10.63
CA GLN A 4 19.81 -8.70 -11.67
C GLN A 4 19.51 -7.37 -12.35
N ASP A 5 19.69 -7.33 -13.66
CA ASP A 5 19.18 -6.24 -14.48
C ASP A 5 17.71 -6.04 -14.14
N PRO A 6 17.30 -4.89 -13.56
CA PRO A 6 15.92 -4.67 -13.15
C PRO A 6 14.95 -4.78 -14.34
N ASP A 7 15.43 -4.57 -15.57
CA ASP A 7 14.66 -4.71 -16.80
C ASP A 7 14.43 -6.18 -17.22
N ALA A 8 15.12 -7.14 -16.59
CA ALA A 8 14.91 -8.58 -16.80
C ALA A 8 13.77 -9.15 -15.94
N CYS A 9 13.14 -8.34 -15.07
CA CYS A 9 12.04 -8.77 -14.23
C CYS A 9 10.73 -8.81 -15.05
N ASP A 10 10.24 -10.01 -15.36
CA ASP A 10 8.94 -10.18 -16.00
C ASP A 10 7.80 -9.78 -15.04
N LEU A 11 7.16 -8.65 -15.32
CA LEU A 11 6.04 -8.12 -14.53
C LEU A 11 4.67 -8.51 -15.12
N SER A 12 4.61 -9.38 -16.13
CA SER A 12 3.36 -9.76 -16.79
C SER A 12 2.30 -10.30 -15.82
N GLU A 13 2.71 -11.03 -14.78
CA GLU A 13 1.81 -11.52 -13.72
C GLU A 13 1.18 -10.42 -12.86
N LEU A 14 1.78 -9.22 -12.83
CA LEU A 14 1.27 -8.07 -12.08
C LEU A 14 0.37 -7.17 -12.94
N MET A 15 0.46 -7.28 -14.27
CA MET A 15 -0.28 -6.47 -15.23
C MET A 15 -1.64 -7.09 -15.57
N VAL A 16 -2.42 -7.40 -14.53
CA VAL A 16 -3.74 -8.04 -14.61
C VAL A 16 -4.83 -7.16 -14.02
N VAL A 17 -6.08 -7.35 -14.45
CA VAL A 17 -7.20 -6.45 -14.09
C VAL A 17 -7.56 -6.56 -12.61
N GLU A 18 -7.32 -7.72 -12.02
CA GLU A 18 -7.51 -8.00 -10.60
C GLU A 18 -6.46 -7.29 -9.72
N ASN A 19 -5.39 -6.73 -10.30
CA ASN A 19 -4.41 -5.90 -9.59
C ASN A 19 -4.72 -4.39 -9.72
N ILE A 20 -5.96 -4.04 -10.04
CA ILE A 20 -6.40 -2.65 -10.23
C ILE A 20 -7.44 -2.28 -9.18
N VAL A 21 -7.27 -1.11 -8.56
CA VAL A 21 -8.28 -0.48 -7.72
C VAL A 21 -8.63 0.87 -8.33
N SER A 22 -9.90 1.07 -8.67
CA SER A 22 -10.40 2.36 -9.15
C SER A 22 -10.90 3.20 -7.99
N GLY A 23 -10.58 4.49 -7.96
CA GLY A 23 -10.96 5.36 -6.85
C GLY A 23 -10.83 6.85 -7.16
N ARG A 24 -11.24 7.66 -6.18
CA ARG A 24 -11.08 9.11 -6.20
C ARG A 24 -9.58 9.45 -6.11
N LYS A 25 -9.17 10.52 -6.79
CA LYS A 25 -7.74 10.86 -6.96
C LYS A 25 -6.97 10.99 -5.63
N ASP A 26 -7.56 11.61 -4.62
CA ASP A 26 -6.99 11.74 -3.28
C ASP A 26 -6.77 10.39 -2.59
N ILE A 27 -7.73 9.46 -2.71
CA ILE A 27 -7.63 8.10 -2.18
C ILE A 27 -6.57 7.29 -2.91
N VAL A 28 -6.50 7.42 -4.24
CA VAL A 28 -5.48 6.75 -5.06
C VAL A 28 -4.09 7.22 -4.66
N THR A 29 -3.89 8.52 -4.42
CA THR A 29 -2.60 9.04 -3.93
C THR A 29 -2.19 8.38 -2.61
N LEU A 30 -3.08 8.32 -1.62
CA LEU A 30 -2.78 7.66 -0.34
C LEU A 30 -2.50 6.16 -0.49
N PHE A 31 -3.20 5.49 -1.40
CA PHE A 31 -2.98 4.07 -1.69
C PHE A 31 -1.59 3.82 -2.31
N TRP A 32 -1.17 4.67 -3.25
CA TRP A 32 0.15 4.60 -3.88
C TRP A 32 1.29 4.90 -2.90
N GLU A 33 1.07 5.83 -1.96
CA GLU A 33 2.05 6.20 -0.93
C GLU A 33 2.10 5.21 0.25
N ASN A 34 1.35 4.09 0.19
CA ASN A 34 1.22 3.11 1.28
C ASN A 34 0.65 3.70 2.60
N LYS A 35 -0.07 4.83 2.51
CA LYS A 35 -0.72 5.52 3.63
C LYS A 35 -2.16 5.09 3.85
N LEU A 36 -2.74 4.41 2.88
CA LEU A 36 -4.04 3.79 2.95
C LEU A 36 -3.91 2.34 2.48
N GLY A 37 -4.45 1.40 3.23
CA GLY A 37 -4.50 -0.02 2.84
C GLY A 37 -5.89 -0.61 3.06
N VAL A 38 -6.11 -1.82 2.54
CA VAL A 38 -7.35 -2.58 2.71
C VAL A 38 -7.04 -3.89 3.44
N ASP A 39 -7.63 -4.06 4.62
CA ASP A 39 -7.52 -5.30 5.38
C ASP A 39 -8.59 -6.29 4.91
N VAL A 40 -8.15 -7.29 4.13
CA VAL A 40 -9.02 -8.35 3.62
C VAL A 40 -9.60 -9.21 4.75
N GLU A 41 -8.84 -9.42 5.83
CA GLU A 41 -9.23 -10.29 6.93
C GLU A 41 -10.22 -9.58 7.87
N ASP A 42 -10.18 -8.24 7.95
CA ASP A 42 -11.20 -7.42 8.61
C ASP A 42 -12.28 -6.96 7.62
N HIS A 43 -12.87 -7.90 6.87
CA HIS A 43 -14.01 -7.66 5.97
C HIS A 43 -13.81 -6.53 4.96
N TYR A 44 -12.60 -6.40 4.41
CA TYR A 44 -12.22 -5.33 3.46
C TYR A 44 -12.27 -3.93 4.06
N ARG A 45 -12.00 -3.80 5.36
CA ARG A 45 -11.90 -2.51 6.03
C ARG A 45 -10.78 -1.66 5.44
N ILE A 46 -11.06 -0.39 5.22
CA ILE A 46 -10.09 0.60 4.78
C ILE A 46 -9.37 1.15 6.01
N ILE A 47 -8.05 1.05 6.01
CA ILE A 47 -7.17 1.51 7.09
C ILE A 47 -6.36 2.70 6.57
N LEU A 48 -6.42 3.81 7.30
CA LEU A 48 -5.54 4.95 7.12
C LEU A 48 -4.40 4.84 8.14
N PHE A 49 -3.18 4.82 7.63
CA PHE A 49 -1.95 4.77 8.43
C PHE A 49 -1.41 6.16 8.77
N GLU A 50 -1.84 7.18 8.01
CA GLU A 50 -1.60 8.60 8.30
C GLU A 50 -2.91 9.26 8.77
N GLY A 51 -2.82 10.36 9.51
CA GLY A 51 -3.99 11.05 10.08
C GLY A 51 -5.02 11.47 9.01
N SER A 52 -6.29 11.59 9.40
CA SER A 52 -7.40 11.94 8.49
C SER A 52 -7.25 13.29 7.78
N GLU A 53 -6.30 14.10 8.24
CA GLU A 53 -5.94 15.41 7.72
C GLU A 53 -5.34 15.33 6.31
N SER A 54 -4.84 14.15 5.92
CA SER A 54 -4.31 13.86 4.58
C SER A 54 -5.42 13.74 3.51
N LEU A 55 -6.70 13.72 3.88
CA LEU A 55 -7.83 13.71 2.94
C LEU A 55 -8.14 15.13 2.44
N SER A 56 -7.57 15.49 1.30
CA SER A 56 -7.65 16.83 0.69
C SER A 56 -9.06 17.31 0.31
N SER A 57 -10.02 16.39 0.13
CA SER A 57 -11.36 16.75 -0.37
C SER A 57 -12.41 16.99 0.72
N GLY A 58 -12.09 16.76 2.01
CA GLY A 58 -13.04 16.87 3.13
C GLY A 58 -14.24 15.92 3.09
N ALA A 59 -14.39 15.14 2.01
CA ALA A 59 -15.48 14.21 1.82
C ALA A 59 -15.20 12.90 2.58
N PRO A 60 -16.19 12.38 3.33
CA PRO A 60 -16.00 11.22 4.20
C PRO A 60 -15.56 9.99 3.41
N LEU A 61 -14.52 9.33 3.91
CA LEU A 61 -14.05 8.05 3.39
C LEU A 61 -14.98 6.95 3.91
N LYS A 62 -15.37 6.02 3.03
CA LYS A 62 -16.08 4.81 3.46
C LYS A 62 -15.15 3.97 4.33
N SER A 63 -15.70 3.34 5.36
CA SER A 63 -14.93 2.47 6.25
C SER A 63 -14.51 1.14 5.61
N HIS A 64 -15.17 0.71 4.54
CA HIS A 64 -14.91 -0.57 3.87
C HIS A 64 -14.90 -0.39 2.35
N LEU A 65 -14.08 -1.18 1.68
CA LEU A 65 -14.06 -1.27 0.23
C LEU A 65 -15.36 -1.95 -0.24
N THR A 66 -16.09 -1.28 -1.12
CA THR A 66 -17.25 -1.89 -1.76
C THR A 66 -16.77 -2.77 -2.90
N LEU A 67 -16.96 -4.08 -2.77
CA LEU A 67 -16.65 -5.04 -3.83
C LEU A 67 -17.86 -5.22 -4.74
N ILE A 68 -17.59 -5.36 -6.04
CA ILE A 68 -18.57 -5.79 -7.03
C ILE A 68 -18.09 -7.14 -7.53
N ASP A 69 -18.93 -8.15 -7.41
CA ASP A 69 -18.61 -9.49 -7.91
C ASP A 69 -18.44 -9.47 -9.44
N GLY A 70 -17.41 -10.15 -9.92
CA GLY A 70 -17.12 -10.23 -11.35
C GLY A 70 -15.63 -10.37 -11.66
N PRO A 71 -15.28 -10.45 -12.95
CA PRO A 71 -13.89 -10.64 -13.40
C PRO A 71 -13.00 -9.43 -13.13
N TYR A 72 -13.58 -8.30 -12.72
CA TYR A 72 -12.87 -7.05 -12.43
C TYR A 72 -12.71 -6.79 -10.92
N ARG A 73 -13.10 -7.75 -10.09
CA ARG A 73 -12.95 -7.66 -8.63
C ARG A 73 -11.44 -7.68 -8.30
N PRO A 74 -10.94 -6.75 -7.46
CA PRO A 74 -9.57 -6.81 -7.01
C PRO A 74 -9.26 -8.13 -6.31
N SER A 75 -8.10 -8.73 -6.59
CA SER A 75 -7.69 -9.98 -5.98
C SER A 75 -7.27 -9.77 -4.54
N ASP A 76 -7.78 -10.61 -3.65
CA ASP A 76 -7.39 -10.65 -2.25
C ASP A 76 -5.89 -10.87 -2.08
N ARG A 77 -5.23 -11.58 -3.01
CA ARG A 77 -3.76 -11.75 -3.00
C ARG A 77 -3.05 -10.42 -3.13
N PHE A 78 -3.45 -9.58 -4.08
CA PHE A 78 -2.82 -8.28 -4.31
C PHE A 78 -3.15 -7.29 -3.19
N LEU A 79 -4.40 -7.30 -2.69
CA LEU A 79 -4.78 -6.48 -1.54
C LEU A 79 -3.97 -6.84 -0.28
N ARG A 80 -3.80 -8.14 0.02
CA ARG A 80 -2.94 -8.58 1.14
C ARG A 80 -1.48 -8.15 0.96
N LEU A 81 -0.94 -8.29 -0.26
CA LEU A 81 0.44 -7.88 -0.55
C LEU A 81 0.61 -6.37 -0.32
N HIS A 82 -0.31 -5.56 -0.85
CA HIS A 82 -0.30 -4.11 -0.64
C HIS A 82 -0.47 -3.73 0.84
N PHE A 83 -1.38 -4.37 1.56
CA PHE A 83 -1.58 -4.13 2.99
C PHE A 83 -0.34 -4.46 3.81
N SER A 84 0.36 -5.55 3.49
CA SER A 84 1.63 -5.91 4.16
C SER A 84 2.71 -4.84 3.96
N ARG A 85 2.76 -4.19 2.79
CA ARG A 85 3.66 -3.06 2.53
C ARG A 85 3.25 -1.81 3.32
N CYS A 86 1.96 -1.51 3.40
CA CYS A 86 1.46 -0.41 4.23
C CYS A 86 1.83 -0.59 5.70
N LEU A 87 1.71 -1.82 6.23
CA LEU A 87 2.15 -2.16 7.58
C LEU A 87 3.66 -1.95 7.76
N ALA A 88 4.48 -2.47 6.84
CA ALA A 88 5.93 -2.31 6.91
C ALA A 88 6.35 -0.83 6.93
N VAL A 89 5.80 -0.02 6.00
CA VAL A 89 6.10 1.43 5.92
C VAL A 89 5.62 2.17 7.17
N SER A 90 4.40 1.88 7.64
CA SER A 90 3.82 2.59 8.79
C SER A 90 4.49 2.27 10.12
N VAL A 91 4.95 1.03 10.32
CA VAL A 91 5.66 0.60 11.54
C VAL A 91 7.09 1.12 11.54
N CYS A 92 7.79 1.03 10.41
CA CYS A 92 9.21 1.40 10.38
C CYS A 92 9.44 2.91 10.51
N ARG A 93 8.44 3.77 10.18
CA ARG A 93 8.47 5.25 10.21
C ARG A 93 9.66 5.95 9.51
N GLY A 94 10.69 5.22 9.11
CA GLY A 94 11.79 5.63 8.26
C GLY A 94 11.57 5.12 6.84
N ASP A 95 12.19 5.81 5.90
CA ASP A 95 12.25 5.32 4.53
C ASP A 95 12.93 3.95 4.55
N VAL A 96 12.33 2.92 3.93
CA VAL A 96 12.96 1.59 3.83
C VAL A 96 14.26 1.66 3.02
N MET A 97 14.48 2.75 2.29
CA MET A 97 15.72 3.07 1.58
C MET A 97 16.75 3.81 2.44
N GLU A 98 16.43 4.22 3.67
CA GLU A 98 17.40 4.80 4.60
C GLU A 98 18.26 3.70 5.22
N ASP A 99 19.40 3.44 4.59
CA ASP A 99 20.50 2.65 5.17
C ASP A 99 21.17 3.46 6.30
N TYR A 100 20.58 3.43 7.49
CA TYR A 100 21.25 3.95 8.68
C TYR A 100 22.50 3.12 8.98
N LYS A 101 23.63 3.78 9.18
CA LYS A 101 24.85 3.11 9.64
C LYS A 101 24.66 2.70 11.11
N GLU A 102 25.24 1.59 11.54
CA GLU A 102 25.15 1.12 12.95
C GLU A 102 25.48 2.21 13.99
N GLN A 103 26.37 3.13 13.64
CA GLN A 103 26.78 4.26 14.48
C GLN A 103 25.70 5.34 14.66
N GLU A 104 24.74 5.42 13.74
CA GLU A 104 23.62 6.37 13.84
C GLU A 104 22.52 5.85 14.76
N ILE A 105 22.43 4.53 14.95
CA ILE A 105 21.46 3.86 15.82
C ILE A 105 21.80 4.10 17.31
N GLU A 106 23.09 4.18 17.67
CA GLU A 106 23.53 4.45 19.05
C GLU A 106 23.13 5.85 19.54
N ASN A 107 22.90 6.82 18.66
CA ASN A 107 22.52 8.19 19.04
C ASN A 107 21.01 8.34 19.33
N PHE A 108 20.20 7.31 19.10
CA PHE A 108 18.75 7.33 19.33
C PHE A 108 18.30 6.50 20.56
N MET A 109 19.21 5.78 21.23
CA MET A 109 18.98 5.08 22.51
C MET A 109 19.47 5.91 23.70
#